data_AF-A0A1H8E8J2-F1
#
_entry.id   AF-A0A1H8E8J2-F1
#
_cell.length_a   1.000
_cell.length_b   1.000
_cell.length_c   1.000
_cell.angle_alpha   90.00
_cell.angle_beta   90.00
_cell.angle_gamma   90.00
#
_symmetry.space_group_name_H-M   'P 1'
#
loop_
_entity.id
_entity.type
_entity.pdbx_description
1 polymer ?
#
loop_
_entity_poly.entity_id
_entity_poly.type
_entity_poly.pdbx_seq_one_letter_code
_entity_poly.pdbx_strand_id
1 'polypeptide(L)'
;MRASSATRELLWPLVFMASAGYLAWYTPRLIIWWGNASDAMINRFPVAGAPEFLALAAFVLSLIMGPLTIRPTVQEGTNQTVFDRLSLFMGRVTMLLIVSLVLVMFYEVIARYVFEAPTLWANELSLWMAGAIFLFSGLYAMQQRSHIRIYLLYDMMPRNVQRLCDTFSVSLIVGFAFIMLWGSYNEARDKFLRWETFGTAFDPPIPATIKPLLIVFICLVALQAVVNLICDWNKDKEVHSVVDEAEIEEYVQEMGEKLKKKG
;
A
#
# COMPACT_ATOMS: atom_id res chain seq x y z
N MET A 1 -28.68 8.96 -6.82
CA MET A 1 -28.12 7.78 -7.52
C MET A 1 -26.61 7.55 -7.33
N ARG A 2 -25.85 8.35 -6.53
CA ARG A 2 -24.39 8.15 -6.29
C ARG A 2 -24.00 7.01 -5.32
N ALA A 3 -24.91 6.50 -4.49
CA ALA A 3 -24.56 5.49 -3.48
C ALA A 3 -24.25 4.10 -4.09
N SER A 4 -24.88 3.74 -5.21
CA SER A 4 -24.67 2.43 -5.87
C SER A 4 -23.32 2.30 -6.57
N SER A 5 -22.64 3.40 -6.91
CA SER A 5 -21.32 3.34 -7.53
C SER A 5 -20.23 3.16 -6.48
N ALA A 6 -20.34 3.85 -5.34
CA ALA A 6 -19.36 3.77 -4.25
C ALA A 6 -19.26 2.35 -3.66
N THR A 7 -20.38 1.65 -3.50
CA THR A 7 -20.37 0.26 -2.98
C THR A 7 -19.69 -0.72 -3.93
N ARG A 8 -19.78 -0.49 -5.24
CA ARG A 8 -19.10 -1.32 -6.25
C ARG A 8 -17.60 -1.06 -6.31
N GLU A 9 -17.19 0.19 -6.09
CA GLU A 9 -15.77 0.58 -6.05
C GLU A 9 -15.05 0.04 -4.81
N LEU A 10 -15.77 -0.11 -3.69
CA LEU A 10 -15.22 -0.65 -2.44
C LEU A 10 -15.19 -2.19 -2.39
N LEU A 11 -15.98 -2.86 -3.24
CA LEU A 11 -16.16 -4.31 -3.19
C LEU A 11 -14.85 -5.06 -3.44
N TRP A 12 -14.08 -4.69 -4.47
CA TRP A 12 -12.84 -5.37 -4.80
C TRP A 12 -11.73 -5.16 -3.76
N PRO A 13 -11.50 -3.92 -3.25
CA PRO A 13 -10.60 -3.71 -2.12
C PRO A 13 -11.00 -4.50 -0.86
N LEU A 14 -12.29 -4.64 -0.56
CA LEU A 14 -12.77 -5.45 0.56
C LEU A 14 -12.50 -6.95 0.34
N VAL A 15 -12.79 -7.47 -0.86
CA VAL A 15 -12.48 -8.87 -1.21
C VAL A 15 -10.99 -9.14 -1.13
N PHE A 16 -10.15 -8.21 -1.61
CA PHE A 16 -8.70 -8.30 -1.50
C PHE A 16 -8.27 -8.34 -0.04
N MET A 17 -8.75 -7.43 0.80
CA MET A 17 -8.37 -7.40 2.22
C MET A 17 -8.79 -8.68 2.95
N ALA A 18 -10.01 -9.17 2.72
CA ALA A 18 -10.51 -10.38 3.38
C ALA A 18 -9.74 -11.62 2.92
N SER A 19 -9.52 -11.77 1.61
CA SER A 19 -8.76 -12.91 1.06
C SER A 19 -7.28 -12.84 1.44
N ALA A 20 -6.65 -11.66 1.38
CA ALA A 20 -5.27 -11.46 1.80
C ALA A 20 -5.08 -11.73 3.29
N GLY A 21 -6.00 -11.26 4.15
CA GLY A 21 -5.97 -11.54 5.58
C GLY A 21 -6.11 -13.03 5.89
N TYR A 22 -6.98 -13.74 5.17
CA TYR A 22 -7.10 -15.19 5.29
C TYR A 22 -5.82 -15.90 4.85
N LEU A 23 -5.32 -15.58 3.66
CA LEU A 23 -4.10 -16.18 3.11
C LEU A 23 -2.88 -15.89 3.99
N ALA A 24 -2.80 -14.69 4.59
CA ALA A 24 -1.72 -14.33 5.51
C ALA A 24 -1.60 -15.32 6.68
N TRP A 25 -2.68 -16.00 7.07
CA TRP A 25 -2.66 -17.05 8.09
C TRP A 25 -2.47 -18.46 7.51
N TYR A 26 -3.12 -18.77 6.38
CA TYR A 26 -3.27 -20.14 5.87
C TYR A 26 -2.42 -20.49 4.63
N THR A 27 -1.56 -19.58 4.16
CA THR A 27 -0.62 -19.87 3.07
C THR A 27 0.25 -21.13 3.28
N PRO A 28 0.65 -21.55 4.50
CA PRO A 28 1.38 -22.81 4.71
C PRO A 28 0.71 -24.02 4.09
N ARG A 29 -0.63 -24.08 4.17
CA ARG A 29 -1.41 -25.18 3.64
C ARG A 29 -1.25 -25.30 2.12
N LEU A 30 -1.19 -24.16 1.42
CA LEU A 30 -0.95 -24.09 -0.02
C LEU A 30 0.50 -24.48 -0.37
N ILE A 31 1.47 -24.07 0.44
CA ILE A 31 2.89 -24.44 0.26
C ILE A 31 3.07 -25.96 0.42
N ILE A 32 2.41 -26.56 1.42
CA ILE A 32 2.41 -28.02 1.63
C ILE A 32 1.82 -28.73 0.41
N TRP A 33 0.68 -28.26 -0.09
CA TRP A 33 0.06 -28.82 -1.29
C TRP A 33 0.99 -28.75 -2.52
N TRP A 34 1.77 -27.67 -2.65
CA TRP A 34 2.75 -27.50 -3.73
C TRP A 34 3.97 -28.42 -3.59
N GLY A 35 4.19 -29.03 -2.42
CA GLY A 35 5.32 -29.93 -2.17
C GLY A 35 6.64 -29.22 -1.85
N ASN A 36 6.61 -27.92 -1.54
CA ASN A 36 7.80 -27.12 -1.17
C ASN A 36 7.82 -26.73 0.31
N ALA A 37 7.11 -27.47 1.16
CA ALA A 37 7.02 -27.19 2.59
C ALA A 37 8.17 -27.81 3.37
N SER A 38 8.61 -27.12 4.41
CA SER A 38 9.56 -27.66 5.39
C SER A 38 8.88 -28.69 6.32
N ASP A 39 9.68 -29.60 6.89
CA ASP A 39 9.17 -30.63 7.82
C ASP A 39 8.43 -30.02 9.02
N ALA A 40 8.89 -28.87 9.50
CA ALA A 40 8.23 -28.11 10.57
C ALA A 40 6.82 -27.66 10.16
N MET A 41 6.63 -27.27 8.90
CA MET A 41 5.34 -26.78 8.38
C MET A 41 4.35 -27.93 8.20
N ILE A 42 4.82 -29.07 7.67
CA ILE A 42 4.02 -30.29 7.46
C ILE A 42 3.45 -30.81 8.78
N ASN A 43 4.22 -30.73 9.87
CA ASN A 43 3.76 -31.17 11.18
C ASN A 43 2.77 -30.18 11.85
N ARG A 44 2.79 -28.90 11.47
CA ARG A 44 1.97 -27.84 12.09
C ARG A 44 0.63 -27.62 11.38
N PHE A 45 0.57 -27.84 10.06
CA PHE A 45 -0.61 -27.52 9.25
C PHE A 45 -1.06 -28.71 8.39
N PRO A 46 -2.38 -28.90 8.20
CA PRO A 46 -2.87 -29.86 7.21
C PRO A 46 -2.67 -29.33 5.79
N VAL A 47 -2.78 -30.23 4.80
CA VAL A 47 -2.76 -29.89 3.37
C VAL A 47 -3.92 -28.95 3.01
N ALA A 48 -3.73 -28.05 2.04
CA ALA A 48 -4.78 -27.17 1.54
C ALA A 48 -6.04 -27.92 1.09
N GLY A 49 -7.19 -27.36 1.44
CA GLY A 49 -8.49 -27.78 0.96
C GLY A 49 -9.14 -26.72 0.06
N ALA A 50 -10.43 -26.88 -0.18
CA ALA A 50 -11.23 -25.95 -0.97
C ALA A 50 -11.18 -24.47 -0.51
N PRO A 51 -11.23 -24.12 0.80
CA PRO A 51 -11.29 -22.72 1.20
C PRO A 51 -9.99 -21.96 0.87
N GLU A 52 -8.83 -22.61 0.93
CA GLU A 52 -7.56 -21.98 0.58
C GLU A 52 -7.49 -21.65 -0.92
N PHE A 53 -7.95 -22.55 -1.79
CA PHE A 53 -8.02 -22.27 -3.23
C PHE A 53 -9.06 -21.21 -3.57
N LEU A 54 -10.20 -21.18 -2.87
CA LEU A 54 -11.21 -20.12 -3.05
C LEU A 54 -10.66 -18.76 -2.61
N ALA A 55 -9.97 -18.70 -1.47
CA ALA A 55 -9.32 -17.48 -1.01
C ALA A 55 -8.23 -17.03 -1.98
N LEU A 56 -7.41 -17.95 -2.51
CA LEU A 56 -6.40 -17.66 -3.52
C LEU A 56 -7.03 -17.15 -4.82
N ALA A 57 -8.10 -17.79 -5.29
CA ALA A 57 -8.83 -17.34 -6.48
C ALA A 57 -9.45 -15.96 -6.27
N ALA A 58 -10.04 -15.69 -5.10
CA ALA A 58 -10.58 -14.38 -4.74
C ALA A 58 -9.49 -13.31 -4.68
N PHE A 59 -8.32 -13.64 -4.11
CA PHE A 59 -7.17 -12.74 -4.04
C PHE A 59 -6.68 -12.38 -5.46
N VAL A 60 -6.43 -13.38 -6.31
CA VAL A 60 -6.00 -13.17 -7.70
C VAL A 60 -7.05 -12.39 -8.48
N LEU A 61 -8.33 -12.74 -8.35
CA LEU A 61 -9.43 -12.05 -9.03
C LEU A 61 -9.51 -10.59 -8.59
N SER A 62 -9.36 -10.31 -7.29
CA SER A 62 -9.38 -8.93 -6.77
C SER A 62 -8.18 -8.11 -7.23
N LEU A 63 -7.01 -8.72 -7.40
CA LEU A 63 -5.81 -8.07 -7.90
C LEU A 63 -5.90 -7.75 -9.41
N ILE A 64 -6.69 -8.50 -10.17
CA ILE A 64 -6.93 -8.26 -11.59
C ILE A 64 -8.11 -7.30 -11.80
N MET A 65 -9.27 -7.60 -11.19
CA MET A 65 -10.50 -6.82 -11.37
C MET A 65 -10.46 -5.48 -10.62
N GLY A 66 -9.76 -5.40 -9.49
CA GLY A 66 -9.62 -4.19 -8.71
C GLY A 66 -9.06 -3.01 -9.52
N PRO A 67 -7.83 -3.11 -10.08
CA PRO A 67 -7.25 -2.07 -10.91
C PRO A 67 -8.09 -1.73 -12.16
N LEU A 68 -8.82 -2.70 -12.71
CA LEU A 68 -9.68 -2.50 -13.89
C LEU A 68 -10.95 -1.71 -13.57
N THR A 69 -11.48 -1.85 -12.35
CA THR A 69 -12.75 -1.24 -11.94
C THR A 69 -12.59 0.13 -11.29
N ILE A 70 -11.39 0.47 -10.78
CA ILE A 70 -11.15 1.75 -10.10
C ILE A 70 -11.22 2.92 -11.07
N ARG A 71 -11.87 3.97 -10.57
CA ARG A 71 -11.93 5.27 -11.22
C ARG A 71 -11.03 6.24 -10.44
N PRO A 72 -10.10 6.94 -11.12
CA PRO A 72 -9.31 7.98 -10.47
C PRO A 72 -10.23 9.12 -10.02
N THR A 73 -9.97 9.67 -8.85
CA THR A 73 -10.64 10.91 -8.41
C THR A 73 -10.01 12.13 -9.08
N VAL A 74 -10.68 13.28 -9.02
CA VAL A 74 -10.20 14.54 -9.65
C VAL A 74 -8.82 14.93 -9.14
N GLN A 75 -8.50 14.61 -7.88
CA GLN A 75 -7.22 14.93 -7.23
C GLN A 75 -6.10 13.92 -7.54
N GLU A 76 -6.41 12.72 -8.05
CA GLU A 76 -5.45 11.63 -8.26
C GLU A 76 -4.67 11.72 -9.59
N GLY A 77 -4.87 12.79 -10.36
CA GLY A 77 -4.20 13.06 -11.64
C GLY A 77 -4.60 12.10 -12.77
N THR A 78 -4.33 12.48 -14.03
CA THR A 78 -4.64 11.67 -15.22
C THR A 78 -3.39 10.99 -15.77
N ASN A 79 -3.09 9.77 -15.34
CA ASN A 79 -2.14 8.90 -16.05
C ASN A 79 -2.66 7.44 -16.02
N GLN A 80 -2.80 6.86 -17.22
CA GLN A 80 -3.65 5.68 -17.48
C GLN A 80 -2.87 4.37 -17.58
N THR A 81 -1.66 4.28 -17.04
CA THR A 81 -0.87 3.05 -17.13
C THR A 81 -1.52 1.97 -16.26
N VAL A 82 -1.40 0.70 -16.67
CA VAL A 82 -1.87 -0.44 -15.86
C VAL A 82 -1.24 -0.41 -14.46
N PHE A 83 0.01 0.04 -14.38
CA PHE A 83 0.75 0.16 -13.13
C PHE A 83 0.20 1.28 -12.22
N ASP A 84 -0.19 2.42 -12.78
CA ASP A 84 -0.82 3.50 -12.02
C ASP A 84 -2.16 3.05 -11.41
N ARG A 85 -2.95 2.29 -12.19
CA ARG A 85 -4.21 1.71 -11.70
C ARG A 85 -3.99 0.70 -10.57
N LEU A 86 -2.92 -0.07 -10.62
CA LEU A 86 -2.54 -0.98 -9.53
C LEU A 86 -2.19 -0.19 -8.26
N SER A 87 -1.43 0.89 -8.38
CA SER A 87 -1.08 1.75 -7.26
C SER A 87 -2.30 2.44 -6.65
N LEU A 88 -3.24 2.92 -7.47
CA LEU A 88 -4.54 3.43 -7.01
C LEU A 88 -5.36 2.35 -6.28
N PHE A 89 -5.35 1.11 -6.79
CA PHE A 89 -5.98 -0.03 -6.11
C PHE A 89 -5.41 -0.28 -4.72
N MET A 90 -4.08 -0.30 -4.60
CA MET A 90 -3.42 -0.42 -3.31
C MET A 90 -3.79 0.76 -2.39
N GLY A 91 -3.90 1.99 -2.90
CA GLY A 91 -4.38 3.14 -2.14
C GLY A 91 -5.79 2.97 -1.57
N ARG A 92 -6.74 2.42 -2.35
CA ARG A 92 -8.10 2.10 -1.85
C ARG A 92 -8.09 1.00 -0.78
N VAL A 93 -7.23 -0.02 -0.93
CA VAL A 93 -7.03 -1.04 0.10
C VAL A 93 -6.47 -0.41 1.38
N THR A 94 -5.48 0.47 1.28
CA THR A 94 -4.91 1.21 2.41
C THR A 94 -5.97 2.00 3.17
N MET A 95 -6.86 2.72 2.46
CA MET A 95 -7.95 3.47 3.08
C MET A 95 -8.78 2.57 4.01
N LEU A 96 -9.12 1.37 3.56
CA LEU A 96 -9.88 0.42 4.36
C LEU A 96 -9.07 -0.15 5.52
N LEU A 97 -7.79 -0.46 5.31
CA LEU A 97 -6.91 -0.93 6.38
C LEU A 97 -6.75 0.11 7.49
N ILE A 98 -6.66 1.39 7.16
CA ILE A 98 -6.59 2.48 8.15
C ILE A 98 -7.88 2.51 8.98
N VAL A 99 -9.06 2.44 8.33
CA VAL A 99 -10.35 2.38 9.04
C VAL A 99 -10.41 1.17 9.97
N SER A 100 -10.01 -0.01 9.48
CA SER A 100 -9.96 -1.22 10.29
C SER A 100 -8.97 -1.11 11.46
N LEU A 101 -7.80 -0.48 11.26
CA LEU A 101 -6.80 -0.28 12.30
C LEU A 101 -7.33 0.65 13.40
N VAL A 102 -8.01 1.73 13.03
CA VAL A 102 -8.66 2.64 13.99
C VAL A 102 -9.72 1.90 14.79
N LEU A 103 -10.54 1.05 14.16
CA LEU A 103 -11.55 0.25 14.86
C LEU A 103 -10.93 -0.74 15.85
N VAL A 104 -9.85 -1.43 15.47
CA VAL A 104 -9.12 -2.34 16.37
C VAL A 104 -8.54 -1.59 17.57
N MET A 105 -7.90 -0.44 17.33
CA MET A 105 -7.32 0.36 18.40
C MET A 105 -8.40 0.96 19.32
N PHE A 106 -9.51 1.41 18.75
CA PHE A 106 -10.66 1.91 19.51
C PHE A 106 -11.27 0.81 20.38
N TYR A 107 -11.42 -0.40 19.83
CA TYR A 107 -11.87 -1.56 20.59
C TYR A 107 -10.92 -1.87 21.75
N GLU A 108 -9.61 -1.86 21.53
CA GLU A 108 -8.61 -2.11 22.58
C GLU A 108 -8.68 -1.09 23.71
N VAL A 109 -8.85 0.20 23.37
CA VAL A 109 -9.04 1.27 24.36
C VAL A 109 -10.29 1.00 25.20
N ILE A 110 -11.42 0.65 24.57
CA ILE A 110 -12.64 0.30 25.32
C ILE A 110 -12.43 -0.94 26.19
N ALA A 111 -11.88 -2.02 25.63
CA ALA A 111 -11.63 -3.27 26.34
C ALA A 111 -10.76 -3.05 27.60
N ARG A 112 -9.72 -2.23 27.46
CA ARG A 112 -8.78 -1.96 28.54
C ARG A 112 -9.34 -1.02 29.61
N TYR A 113 -9.97 0.08 29.21
CA TYR A 113 -10.37 1.12 30.17
C TYR A 113 -11.80 0.97 30.70
N VAL A 114 -12.68 0.30 29.96
CA VAL A 114 -14.08 0.08 30.39
C VAL A 114 -14.24 -1.30 31.01
N PHE A 115 -13.63 -2.32 30.42
CA PHE A 115 -13.80 -3.72 30.85
C PHE A 115 -12.61 -4.27 31.64
N GLU A 116 -11.55 -3.49 31.84
CA GLU A 116 -10.31 -3.90 32.54
C GLU A 116 -9.70 -5.20 31.95
N ALA A 117 -9.99 -5.50 30.69
CA ALA A 117 -9.64 -6.74 30.02
C ALA A 117 -8.79 -6.43 28.77
N PRO A 118 -7.46 -6.25 28.92
CA PRO A 118 -6.58 -5.97 27.77
C PRO A 118 -6.55 -7.16 26.82
N THR A 119 -6.58 -6.90 25.51
CA THR A 119 -6.57 -7.98 24.52
C THR A 119 -5.14 -8.37 24.14
N LEU A 120 -4.92 -9.67 23.96
CA LEU A 120 -3.61 -10.20 23.58
C LEU A 120 -3.29 -10.00 22.09
N TRP A 121 -4.29 -9.72 21.27
CA TRP A 121 -4.17 -9.70 19.81
C TRP A 121 -4.14 -8.30 19.20
N ALA A 122 -4.76 -7.29 19.82
CA ALA A 122 -4.93 -5.98 19.19
C ALA A 122 -3.62 -5.26 18.89
N ASN A 123 -2.63 -5.36 19.79
CA ASN A 123 -1.31 -4.73 19.60
C ASN A 123 -0.55 -5.32 18.40
N GLU A 124 -0.55 -6.65 18.28
CA GLU A 124 0.18 -7.33 17.22
C GLU A 124 -0.55 -7.24 15.89
N LEU A 125 -1.88 -7.29 15.91
CA LEU A 125 -2.69 -7.05 14.72
C LEU A 125 -2.51 -5.62 14.20
N SER A 126 -2.48 -4.62 15.08
CA SER A 126 -2.25 -3.22 14.66
C SER A 126 -0.85 -3.03 14.09
N LEU A 127 0.19 -3.67 14.65
CA LEU A 127 1.54 -3.69 14.08
C LEU A 127 1.55 -4.33 12.68
N TRP A 128 0.84 -5.44 12.52
CA TRP A 128 0.77 -6.16 11.25
C TRP A 128 0.08 -5.32 10.17
N MET A 129 -1.05 -4.70 10.52
CA MET A 129 -1.79 -3.80 9.63
C MET A 129 -1.01 -2.53 9.33
N ALA A 130 -0.31 -1.94 10.30
CA ALA A 130 0.55 -0.78 10.09
C ALA A 130 1.67 -1.08 9.09
N GLY A 131 2.28 -2.26 9.16
CA GLY A 131 3.27 -2.71 8.19
C GLY A 131 2.69 -2.78 6.76
N ALA A 132 1.50 -3.37 6.60
CA ALA A 132 0.82 -3.41 5.30
C ALA A 132 0.44 -2.01 4.78
N ILE A 133 -0.11 -1.14 5.66
CA ILE A 133 -0.44 0.25 5.35
C ILE A 133 0.79 0.99 4.85
N PHE A 134 1.94 0.87 5.54
CA PHE A 134 3.17 1.53 5.14
C PHE A 134 3.62 1.13 3.72
N LEU A 135 3.62 -0.17 3.42
CA LEU A 135 4.02 -0.68 2.10
C LEU A 135 3.08 -0.21 0.99
N PHE A 136 1.76 -0.31 1.21
CA PHE A 136 0.76 0.06 0.21
C PHE A 136 0.71 1.57 -0.02
N SER A 137 0.87 2.35 1.05
CA SER A 137 0.93 3.81 1.00
C SER A 137 2.18 4.30 0.28
N GLY A 138 3.33 3.62 0.46
CA GLY A 138 4.56 3.96 -0.25
C GLY A 138 4.41 3.84 -1.78
N LEU A 139 3.76 2.78 -2.25
CA LEU A 139 3.48 2.60 -3.68
C LEU A 139 2.52 3.66 -4.22
N TYR A 140 1.44 3.93 -3.49
CA TYR A 140 0.46 4.96 -3.84
C TYR A 140 1.08 6.37 -3.86
N ALA A 141 1.86 6.75 -2.84
CA ALA A 141 2.54 8.04 -2.76
C ALA A 141 3.56 8.23 -3.89
N MET A 142 4.29 7.17 -4.27
CA MET A 142 5.19 7.20 -5.41
C MET A 142 4.43 7.48 -6.71
N GLN A 143 3.26 6.87 -6.91
CA GLN A 143 2.41 7.10 -8.08
C GLN A 143 1.90 8.55 -8.16
N GLN A 144 1.48 9.15 -7.05
CA GLN A 144 1.07 10.57 -7.01
C GLN A 144 2.23 11.57 -7.04
N ARG A 145 3.48 11.12 -6.93
CA ARG A 145 4.66 12.01 -6.82
C ARG A 145 4.57 12.94 -5.61
N SER A 146 3.93 12.51 -4.54
CA SER A 146 3.73 13.29 -3.31
C SER A 146 4.98 13.43 -2.46
N HIS A 147 6.14 12.97 -2.95
CA HIS A 147 7.42 13.18 -2.27
C HIS A 147 7.78 14.65 -2.29
N ILE A 148 8.20 15.18 -1.14
CA ILE A 148 8.62 16.57 -1.00
C ILE A 148 9.75 16.86 -1.98
N ARG A 149 9.50 17.76 -2.93
CA ARG A 149 10.46 18.21 -3.95
C ARG A 149 10.68 19.70 -3.81
N ILE A 150 11.93 20.14 -3.91
CA ILE A 150 12.26 21.57 -3.89
C ILE A 150 12.10 22.11 -5.31
N TYR A 151 10.94 22.70 -5.60
CA TYR A 151 10.61 23.22 -6.93
C TYR A 151 11.39 24.48 -7.31
N LEU A 152 11.72 25.35 -6.35
CA LEU A 152 12.41 26.62 -6.60
C LEU A 152 13.71 26.45 -7.40
N LEU A 153 14.59 25.56 -6.94
CA LEU A 153 15.86 25.31 -7.62
C LEU A 153 15.65 24.50 -8.91
N TYR A 154 14.70 23.57 -8.90
CA TYR A 154 14.39 22.70 -10.05
C TYR A 154 13.85 23.51 -11.24
N ASP A 155 12.99 24.50 -10.99
CA ASP A 155 12.34 25.33 -12.00
C ASP A 155 13.28 26.39 -12.59
N MET A 156 14.37 26.74 -11.89
CA MET A 156 15.42 27.58 -12.47
C MET A 156 16.31 26.84 -13.47
N MET A 157 16.33 25.50 -13.45
CA MET A 157 17.20 24.70 -14.32
C MET A 157 16.65 24.55 -15.75
N PRO A 158 17.52 24.41 -16.77
CA PRO A 158 17.11 24.05 -18.12
C PRO A 158 16.58 22.61 -18.17
N ARG A 159 15.69 22.31 -19.11
CA ARG A 159 14.98 21.01 -19.21
C ARG A 159 15.91 19.80 -19.27
N ASN A 160 17.08 19.94 -19.87
CA ASN A 160 18.08 18.87 -19.95
C ASN A 160 18.69 18.52 -18.58
N VAL A 161 18.89 19.52 -17.72
CA VAL A 161 19.42 19.30 -16.36
C VAL A 161 18.34 18.72 -15.45
N GLN A 162 17.09 19.18 -15.59
CA GLN A 162 15.94 18.58 -14.92
C GLN A 162 15.82 17.07 -15.21
N ARG A 163 15.90 16.69 -16.50
CA ARG A 163 15.89 15.27 -16.90
C ARG A 163 17.04 14.46 -16.31
N LEU A 164 18.24 15.05 -16.22
CA LEU A 164 19.38 14.40 -15.59
C LEU A 164 19.14 14.18 -14.09
N CYS A 165 18.60 15.18 -13.39
CA CYS A 165 18.25 15.08 -11.97
C CYS A 165 17.18 14.02 -11.71
N ASP A 166 16.13 13.97 -12.54
CA ASP A 166 15.08 12.96 -12.45
C ASP A 166 15.64 11.56 -12.71
N THR A 167 16.46 11.40 -13.75
CA THR A 167 17.11 10.12 -14.09
C THR A 167 18.03 9.66 -12.98
N PHE A 168 18.83 10.56 -12.41
CA PHE A 168 19.71 10.26 -11.29
C PHE A 168 18.92 9.84 -10.05
N SER A 169 17.85 10.56 -9.71
CA SER A 169 17.00 10.24 -8.56
C SER A 169 16.35 8.86 -8.70
N VAL A 170 15.83 8.54 -9.88
CA VAL A 170 15.24 7.22 -10.17
C VAL A 170 16.31 6.13 -10.16
N SER A 171 17.51 6.41 -10.68
CA SER A 171 18.64 5.47 -10.62
C SER A 171 19.04 5.16 -9.17
N LEU A 172 19.03 6.16 -8.28
CA LEU A 172 19.26 5.94 -6.85
C LEU A 172 18.16 5.08 -6.21
N ILE A 173 16.88 5.32 -6.55
CA ILE A 173 15.76 4.51 -6.06
C ILE A 173 15.91 3.05 -6.52
N VAL A 174 16.21 2.83 -7.80
CA VAL A 174 16.41 1.47 -8.36
C VAL A 174 17.64 0.80 -7.75
N GLY A 175 18.75 1.53 -7.58
CA GLY A 175 19.96 1.03 -6.94
C GLY A 175 19.72 0.64 -5.48
N PHE A 176 19.01 1.48 -4.72
CA PHE A 176 18.59 1.17 -3.36
C PHE A 176 17.69 -0.07 -3.32
N ALA A 177 16.70 -0.17 -4.21
CA ALA A 177 15.83 -1.33 -4.30
C ALA A 177 16.60 -2.62 -4.61
N PHE A 178 17.60 -2.55 -5.49
CA PHE A 178 18.46 -3.68 -5.81
C PHE A 178 19.30 -4.14 -4.61
N ILE A 179 19.93 -3.20 -3.89
CA ILE A 179 20.73 -3.52 -2.69
C ILE A 179 19.84 -4.13 -1.61
N MET A 180 18.65 -3.57 -1.38
CA MET A 180 17.67 -4.10 -0.43
C MET A 180 17.19 -5.50 -0.82
N LEU A 181 16.88 -5.72 -2.11
CA LEU A 181 16.51 -7.03 -2.62
C LEU A 181 17.62 -8.04 -2.35
N TRP A 182 18.87 -7.71 -2.70
CA TRP A 182 20.01 -8.60 -2.50
C TRP A 182 20.26 -8.91 -1.02
N GLY A 183 20.24 -7.90 -0.15
CA GLY A 183 20.50 -8.05 1.28
C GLY A 183 19.40 -8.79 2.03
N SER A 184 18.14 -8.55 1.69
CA SER A 184 16.98 -9.11 2.41
C SER A 184 16.46 -10.41 1.83
N TYR A 185 16.86 -10.82 0.62
CA TYR A 185 16.30 -11.99 -0.07
C TYR A 185 16.43 -13.29 0.73
N ASN A 186 17.64 -13.61 1.21
CA ASN A 186 17.89 -14.84 1.95
C ASN A 186 17.08 -14.89 3.25
N GLU A 187 17.06 -13.77 3.98
CA GLU A 187 16.30 -13.68 5.22
C GLU A 187 14.79 -13.83 4.96
N ALA A 188 14.23 -13.09 4.01
CA ALA A 188 12.80 -13.19 3.68
C ALA A 188 12.41 -14.59 3.21
N ARG A 189 13.26 -15.23 2.38
CA ARG A 189 13.06 -16.61 1.94
C ARG A 189 13.03 -17.58 3.12
N ASP A 190 13.98 -17.50 4.03
CA ASP A 190 14.07 -18.42 5.17
C ASP A 190 12.88 -18.24 6.12
N LYS A 191 12.48 -16.99 6.40
CA LYS A 191 11.31 -16.67 7.23
C LYS A 191 10.00 -17.16 6.61
N PHE A 192 9.88 -17.06 5.28
CA PHE A 192 8.72 -17.56 4.54
C PHE A 192 8.65 -19.09 4.52
N LEU A 193 9.76 -19.78 4.23
CA LEU A 193 9.80 -21.25 4.14
C LEU A 193 9.64 -21.96 5.50
N ARG A 194 10.02 -21.30 6.59
CA ARG A 194 9.80 -21.80 7.95
C ARG A 194 8.44 -21.41 8.53
N TRP A 195 7.73 -20.51 7.86
CA TRP A 195 6.53 -19.85 8.37
C TRP A 195 6.70 -19.34 9.79
N GLU A 196 7.72 -18.51 9.99
CA GLU A 196 8.03 -17.98 11.32
C GLU A 196 6.94 -17.04 11.84
N THR A 197 6.58 -17.27 13.10
CA THR A 197 5.59 -16.50 13.85
C THR A 197 6.25 -15.60 14.88
N PHE A 198 5.48 -14.68 15.45
CA PHE A 198 6.00 -13.62 16.32
C PHE A 198 6.44 -14.13 17.71
N GLY A 199 6.02 -15.32 18.14
CA GLY A 199 6.48 -15.96 19.39
C GLY A 199 5.78 -15.42 20.65
N THR A 200 4.61 -14.82 20.48
CA THR A 200 3.78 -14.19 21.52
C THR A 200 2.49 -14.98 21.75
N ALA A 201 1.61 -14.53 22.66
CA ALA A 201 0.38 -15.24 22.97
C ALA A 201 -0.61 -15.32 21.78
N PHE A 202 -0.62 -14.30 20.90
CA PHE A 202 -1.43 -14.30 19.68
C PHE A 202 -0.70 -14.96 18.49
N ASP A 203 0.64 -14.98 18.51
CA ASP A 203 1.53 -15.68 17.58
C ASP A 203 1.26 -15.48 16.07
N PRO A 204 1.04 -14.24 15.57
CA PRO A 204 0.78 -14.02 14.16
C PRO A 204 2.03 -14.25 13.30
N PRO A 205 1.87 -14.71 12.04
CA PRO A 205 2.96 -14.89 11.08
C PRO A 205 3.42 -13.54 10.48
N ILE A 206 3.72 -12.55 11.32
CA ILE A 206 4.19 -11.22 10.89
C ILE A 206 5.52 -11.34 10.13
N PRO A 207 6.57 -12.02 10.64
CA PRO A 207 7.85 -12.10 9.94
C PRO A 207 7.74 -12.84 8.61
N ALA A 208 6.96 -13.93 8.57
CA ALA A 208 6.76 -14.72 7.36
C ALA A 208 5.99 -13.97 6.27
N THR A 209 5.09 -13.03 6.63
CA THR A 209 4.26 -12.31 5.65
C THR A 209 4.83 -10.95 5.28
N ILE A 210 5.23 -10.12 6.25
CA ILE A 210 5.67 -8.74 5.99
C ILE A 210 7.04 -8.69 5.31
N LYS A 211 8.00 -9.56 5.65
CA LYS A 211 9.35 -9.50 5.04
C LYS A 211 9.35 -9.81 3.54
N PRO A 212 8.69 -10.88 3.06
CA PRO A 212 8.56 -11.09 1.62
C PRO A 212 7.73 -10.01 0.93
N LEU A 213 6.65 -9.54 1.58
CA LEU A 213 5.82 -8.46 1.05
C LEU A 213 6.63 -7.16 0.87
N LEU A 214 7.50 -6.84 1.82
CA LEU A 214 8.41 -5.69 1.75
C LEU A 214 9.31 -5.76 0.53
N ILE A 215 9.89 -6.92 0.23
CA ILE A 215 10.73 -7.11 -0.96
C ILE A 215 9.92 -6.87 -2.24
N VAL A 216 8.73 -7.48 -2.33
CA VAL A 216 7.83 -7.31 -3.48
C VAL A 216 7.48 -5.83 -3.67
N PHE A 217 7.10 -5.13 -2.59
CA PHE A 217 6.70 -3.72 -2.67
C PHE A 217 7.86 -2.78 -2.96
N ILE A 218 9.07 -3.05 -2.49
CA ILE A 218 10.27 -2.28 -2.88
C ILE A 218 10.50 -2.40 -4.39
N CYS A 219 10.38 -3.60 -4.96
CA CYS A 219 10.47 -3.79 -6.41
C CYS A 219 9.35 -3.05 -7.16
N LEU A 220 8.12 -3.08 -6.65
CA LEU A 220 6.98 -2.35 -7.24
C LEU A 220 7.19 -0.83 -7.17
N VAL A 221 7.69 -0.29 -6.07
CA VAL A 221 7.98 1.15 -5.93
C VAL A 221 9.10 1.57 -6.89
N ALA A 222 10.15 0.77 -7.04
CA ALA A 222 11.20 1.02 -8.01
C ALA A 222 10.66 0.99 -9.46
N LEU A 223 9.77 0.04 -9.76
CA LEU A 223 9.09 -0.04 -11.05
C LEU A 223 8.18 1.19 -11.28
N GLN A 224 7.43 1.64 -10.27
CA GLN A 224 6.61 2.87 -10.33
C GLN A 224 7.49 4.07 -10.66
N ALA A 225 8.66 4.19 -10.02
CA ALA A 225 9.57 5.32 -10.23
C ALA A 225 10.07 5.36 -11.69
N VAL A 226 10.38 4.19 -12.27
CA VAL A 226 10.77 4.07 -13.68
C VAL A 226 9.60 4.41 -14.61
N VAL A 227 8.39 3.90 -14.34
CA VAL A 227 7.18 4.20 -15.12
C VAL A 227 6.90 5.71 -15.10
N ASN A 228 6.98 6.34 -13.94
CA ASN A 228 6.79 7.78 -13.79
C ASN A 228 7.81 8.58 -14.62
N LEU A 229 9.08 8.18 -14.60
CA LEU A 229 10.14 8.81 -15.39
C LEU A 229 9.87 8.72 -16.91
N ILE A 230 9.46 7.54 -17.38
CA ILE A 230 9.15 7.31 -18.79
C ILE A 230 7.95 8.17 -19.22
N CYS A 231 6.89 8.22 -18.41
CA CYS A 231 5.70 9.02 -18.69
C CYS A 231 5.99 10.53 -18.68
N ASP A 232 6.92 10.99 -17.84
CA ASP A 232 7.27 12.41 -17.74
C ASP A 232 8.27 12.89 -18.77
N TRP A 233 8.94 11.97 -19.46
CA TRP A 233 10.02 12.30 -20.37
C TRP A 233 9.62 13.29 -21.46
N ASN A 234 8.40 13.12 -21.97
CA ASN A 234 7.83 13.91 -23.07
C ASN A 234 6.97 15.10 -22.60
N LYS A 235 6.78 15.28 -21.28
CA LYS A 235 6.03 16.44 -20.79
C LYS A 235 6.82 17.73 -20.96
N ASP A 236 6.13 18.84 -21.16
CA ASP A 236 6.74 20.16 -21.16
C ASP A 236 7.14 20.59 -19.74
N LYS A 237 7.94 21.64 -19.64
CA LYS A 237 8.37 22.18 -18.35
C LYS A 237 7.17 22.85 -17.67
N GLU A 238 6.59 22.18 -16.69
CA GLU A 238 5.63 22.75 -15.77
C GLU A 238 6.40 23.64 -14.77
N VAL A 239 6.09 24.94 -14.77
CA VAL A 239 6.62 25.89 -13.77
C VAL A 239 5.67 25.86 -12.59
N HIS A 240 6.18 25.45 -11.43
CA HIS A 240 5.38 25.35 -10.22
C HIS A 240 5.39 26.74 -9.58
N SER A 241 4.21 27.36 -9.47
CA SER A 241 4.07 28.60 -8.72
C SER A 241 4.48 28.33 -7.25
N VAL A 242 5.28 29.23 -6.69
CA VAL A 242 5.79 29.12 -5.29
C VAL A 242 4.64 29.15 -4.28
N VAL A 243 3.49 29.65 -4.73
CA VAL A 243 2.22 29.80 -4.06
C VAL A 243 1.18 29.66 -5.16
N ASP A 244 0.25 28.71 -5.08
CA ASP A 244 -0.96 28.81 -5.89
C ASP A 244 -1.74 30.02 -5.35
N GLU A 245 -1.50 31.19 -5.95
CA GLU A 245 -2.23 32.43 -5.60
C GLU A 245 -3.75 32.18 -5.68
N ALA A 246 -4.18 31.31 -6.60
CA ALA A 246 -5.55 30.84 -6.71
C ALA A 246 -6.04 30.06 -5.48
N GLU A 247 -5.21 29.21 -4.88
CA GLU A 247 -5.58 28.43 -3.68
C GLU A 247 -5.63 29.33 -2.44
N ILE A 248 -4.72 30.31 -2.33
CA ILE A 248 -4.79 31.36 -1.30
C ILE A 248 -6.05 32.22 -1.50
N GLU A 249 -6.34 32.67 -2.72
CA GLU A 249 -7.52 33.47 -3.03
C GLU A 249 -8.82 32.71 -2.73
N GLU A 250 -8.88 31.42 -3.06
CA GLU A 250 -10.02 30.56 -2.74
C GLU A 250 -10.20 30.40 -1.21
N TYR A 251 -9.11 30.15 -0.47
CA TYR A 251 -9.16 30.11 1.00
C TYR A 251 -9.59 31.45 1.62
N VAL A 252 -9.11 32.58 1.07
CA VAL A 252 -9.50 33.92 1.53
C VAL A 252 -10.98 34.20 1.22
N GLN A 253 -11.47 33.82 0.05
CA GLN A 253 -12.89 33.93 -0.30
C GLN A 253 -13.78 33.07 0.58
N GLU A 254 -13.44 31.79 0.78
CA GLU A 254 -14.20 30.90 1.68
C GLU A 254 -14.26 31.45 3.10
N MET A 255 -13.13 31.94 3.61
CA MET A 255 -13.05 32.53 4.94
C MET A 255 -13.86 33.83 5.06
N GLY A 256 -13.83 34.67 4.00
CA GLY A 256 -14.66 35.87 3.90
C GLY A 256 -16.17 35.56 3.92
N GLU A 257 -16.62 34.55 3.19
CA GLU A 257 -18.02 34.11 3.21
C GLU A 257 -18.44 33.57 4.58
N LYS A 258 -17.58 32.77 5.23
CA LYS A 258 -17.85 32.21 6.56
C LYS A 258 -17.97 33.29 7.65
N LEU A 259 -17.20 34.38 7.53
CA LEU A 259 -17.29 35.52 8.43
C LEU A 259 -18.57 36.34 8.19
N LYS A 260 -18.95 36.56 6.92
CA LYS A 260 -20.18 37.29 6.56
C LYS A 260 -21.47 36.55 6.96
N LYS A 261 -21.44 35.22 7.07
CA LYS A 261 -22.56 34.41 7.57
C LYS A 261 -22.67 34.35 9.10
N LYS A 262 -21.65 34.80 9.83
CA LYS A 262 -21.60 34.75 11.31
C LYS A 262 -21.86 36.09 12.01
N GLY A 263 -21.93 37.19 11.27
CA GLY A 263 -22.36 38.51 11.77
C GLY A 263 -23.77 38.82 11.29
#